data_AF-A0A7K1UL26-F1
#
_entry.id   AF-A0A7K1UL26-F1
#
_cell.length_a   1.000
_cell.length_b   1.000
_cell.length_c   1.000
_cell.angle_alpha   90.00
_cell.angle_beta   90.00
_cell.angle_gamma   90.00
#
_symmetry.space_group_name_H-M   'P 1'
#
loop_
_entity.id
_entity.type
_entity.pdbx_description
1 polymer ?
#
loop_
_entity_poly.entity_id
_entity_poly.type
_entity_poly.pdbx_seq_one_letter_code
_entity_poly.pdbx_strand_id
1 'polypeptide(L)'
;MTSTAPSAPPAARPEPALCSRVAADRLARRPKALLLDFGGVIILTAKRPEGRAQFAEALRHRLAAAGLQLPAAQLEAALEAGATALKHWKHSSSRRLAPQELTVAEIMEFYFAELPDPARAVLTGEGAEVLDQMATVLTDHNIRPGARELITYAQQQGISLGIVSNAHSGRSHRRILADLGIHDAFGVQIYSDEAGIRKPHPDMLRRAAAALGADLTDCWYVGDTLDRDLVAGRRAGVGAVVLTRSQHTDEPPLPVHDTPEATVEDPAELLQLLQAATDYDDAPLASPAESPTPVPAATASPAASYLTLPKVQNQAVLLDHGGVVSHSVKPQAPFTAAAAALESVLSRAGTPVAPGRGLEIVQAAHEQYKVYKDSRDEDASYREITPRQYWGEFTEGLVSPRQRQALLAEAEQLQMALYGSKSVKTEREGTRELLQFCSQTARRVVVVSNTICGAGVRSIIRGYGLGEHIAGWVCSDEFGLKKPHPAIFTYALQMAGVAPEHAVMVGDKPFNDAYGAQQVGIGRRIITRGGSGEDAEIAQGLNAGWITDVVDHPGQIPALLR
;
A
#
# COMPACT_ATOMS: atom_id res chain seq x y z
N MET A 1 -4.90 56.89 -14.54
CA MET A 1 -3.59 56.80 -15.20
C MET A 1 -2.66 56.06 -14.26
N THR A 2 -2.53 54.75 -14.45
CA THR A 2 -1.60 53.90 -13.69
C THR A 2 -0.88 53.02 -14.70
N SER A 3 0.43 53.23 -14.74
CA SER A 3 1.40 52.74 -15.71
C SER A 3 1.63 51.24 -15.56
N THR A 4 1.40 50.47 -16.62
CA THR A 4 1.83 49.08 -16.78
C THR A 4 3.29 49.06 -17.24
N ALA A 5 4.19 48.56 -16.38
CA ALA A 5 5.57 48.25 -16.78
C ALA A 5 5.59 46.96 -17.63
N PRO A 6 6.38 46.87 -18.71
CA PRO A 6 6.44 45.68 -19.56
C PRO A 6 7.24 44.56 -18.89
N SER A 7 6.73 43.34 -19.00
CA SER A 7 7.41 42.11 -18.55
C SER A 7 8.69 41.88 -19.33
N ALA A 8 9.77 41.55 -18.63
CA ALA A 8 11.04 41.15 -19.23
C ALA A 8 10.85 39.90 -20.13
N PRO A 9 11.55 39.81 -21.28
CA PRO A 9 11.48 38.65 -22.14
C PRO A 9 12.05 37.40 -21.43
N PRO A 10 11.53 36.20 -21.72
CA PRO A 10 12.05 34.96 -21.15
C PRO A 10 13.54 34.79 -21.49
N ALA A 11 14.32 34.37 -20.50
CA ALA A 11 15.74 34.09 -20.66
C ALA A 11 15.97 33.12 -21.84
N ALA A 12 17.00 33.39 -22.64
CA ALA A 12 17.38 32.55 -23.77
C ALA A 12 17.65 31.11 -23.28
N ARG A 13 17.12 30.14 -24.04
CA ARG A 13 17.26 28.71 -23.78
C ARG A 13 18.74 28.32 -23.77
N PRO A 14 19.25 27.61 -22.75
CA PRO A 14 20.57 27.02 -22.84
C PRO A 14 20.58 25.99 -23.98
N GLU A 15 21.60 26.04 -24.83
CA GLU A 15 21.85 25.03 -25.88
C GLU A 15 21.93 23.63 -25.25
N PRO A 16 21.51 22.57 -25.97
CA PRO A 16 21.62 21.20 -25.46
C PRO A 16 23.09 20.92 -25.15
N ALA A 17 23.37 20.61 -23.88
CA ALA A 17 24.71 20.23 -23.44
C ALA A 17 25.18 19.06 -24.30
N LEU A 18 26.25 19.28 -25.06
CA LEU A 18 26.93 18.24 -25.86
C LEU A 18 27.17 17.02 -24.97
N CYS A 19 26.55 15.90 -25.33
CA CYS A 19 26.71 14.62 -24.65
C CYS A 19 28.21 14.31 -24.53
N SER A 20 28.70 14.13 -23.30
CA SER A 20 30.11 13.81 -23.08
C SER A 20 30.46 12.47 -23.76
N ARG A 21 31.71 12.28 -24.21
CA ARG A 21 32.13 11.03 -24.88
C ARG A 21 31.85 9.78 -24.04
N VAL A 22 32.00 9.87 -22.71
CA VAL A 22 31.68 8.80 -21.76
C VAL A 22 30.17 8.51 -21.70
N ALA A 23 29.33 9.55 -21.78
CA ALA A 23 27.88 9.37 -21.83
C ALA A 23 27.42 8.75 -23.16
N ALA A 24 28.03 9.16 -24.27
CA ALA A 24 27.79 8.54 -25.58
C ALA A 24 28.18 7.04 -25.59
N ASP A 25 29.31 6.68 -24.97
CA ASP A 25 29.75 5.27 -24.87
C ASP A 25 28.80 4.41 -24.01
N ARG A 26 28.19 5.00 -22.96
CA ARG A 26 27.20 4.31 -22.11
C ARG A 26 25.86 4.11 -22.81
N LEU A 27 25.41 5.10 -23.58
CA LEU A 27 24.16 5.04 -24.35
C LEU A 27 24.29 4.28 -25.67
N ALA A 28 25.50 4.03 -26.15
CA ALA A 28 25.74 3.19 -27.32
C ALA A 28 25.35 1.72 -27.07
N ARG A 29 25.24 1.29 -25.80
CA ARG A 29 24.95 -0.09 -25.43
C ARG A 29 23.48 -0.29 -25.14
N ARG A 30 22.87 -1.25 -25.82
CA ARG A 30 21.48 -1.63 -25.57
C ARG A 30 21.35 -2.25 -24.17
N PRO A 31 20.42 -1.76 -23.33
CA PRO A 31 20.22 -2.33 -22.01
C PRO A 31 19.48 -3.66 -22.09
N LYS A 32 19.75 -4.56 -21.14
CA LYS A 32 18.96 -5.77 -20.92
C LYS A 32 17.64 -5.46 -20.20
N ALA A 33 17.59 -4.37 -19.45
CA ALA A 33 16.37 -3.89 -18.80
C ALA A 33 16.26 -2.36 -18.79
N LEU A 34 15.03 -1.87 -18.98
CA LEU A 34 14.64 -0.48 -18.69
C LEU A 34 13.89 -0.44 -17.36
N LEU A 35 14.47 0.27 -16.41
CA LEU A 35 13.81 0.64 -15.16
C LEU A 35 13.21 2.03 -15.37
N LEU A 36 11.93 2.20 -15.12
CA LEU A 36 11.16 3.39 -15.52
C LEU A 36 10.45 3.97 -14.30
N ASP A 37 10.53 5.28 -14.08
CA ASP A 37 9.56 5.95 -13.21
C ASP A 37 8.15 5.88 -13.82
N PHE A 38 7.12 5.99 -12.99
CA PHE A 38 5.74 6.00 -13.44
C PHE A 38 5.34 7.36 -14.00
N GLY A 39 5.50 8.42 -13.21
CA GLY A 39 5.01 9.76 -13.50
C GLY A 39 6.06 10.55 -14.27
N GLY A 40 5.63 11.38 -15.21
CA GLY A 40 6.58 12.20 -15.96
C GLY A 40 7.53 11.40 -16.86
N VAL A 41 7.38 10.06 -16.96
CA VAL A 41 8.06 9.16 -17.92
C VAL A 41 7.02 8.44 -18.77
N ILE A 42 6.24 7.52 -18.19
CA ILE A 42 5.21 6.74 -18.92
C ILE A 42 3.84 7.40 -18.82
N ILE A 43 3.52 7.99 -17.68
CA ILE A 43 2.21 8.59 -17.40
C ILE A 43 2.35 10.10 -17.26
N LEU A 44 1.49 10.83 -17.96
CA LEU A 44 1.32 12.27 -17.83
C LEU A 44 0.10 12.54 -16.96
N THR A 45 0.30 13.31 -15.90
CA THR A 45 -0.76 13.65 -14.94
C THR A 45 -1.27 15.07 -15.16
N ALA A 46 -2.59 15.23 -15.05
CA ALA A 46 -3.24 16.53 -15.11
C ALA A 46 -4.17 16.70 -13.91
N LYS A 47 -4.05 17.81 -13.18
CA LYS A 47 -4.96 18.10 -12.06
C LYS A 47 -6.35 18.38 -12.59
N ARG A 48 -7.36 17.74 -11.98
CA ARG A 48 -8.76 17.99 -12.29
C ARG A 48 -9.23 19.24 -11.52
N PRO A 49 -9.78 20.27 -12.18
CA PRO A 49 -10.21 21.51 -11.52
C PRO A 49 -11.17 21.28 -10.34
N GLU A 50 -12.12 20.36 -10.51
CA GLU A 50 -13.11 20.00 -9.49
C GLU A 50 -12.67 18.83 -8.58
N GLY A 51 -11.51 18.22 -8.85
CA GLY A 51 -11.09 16.98 -8.21
C GLY A 51 -11.01 17.12 -6.69
N ARG A 52 -10.51 18.25 -6.19
CA ARG A 52 -10.40 18.51 -4.74
C ARG A 52 -11.77 18.59 -4.07
N ALA A 53 -12.70 19.37 -4.63
CA ALA A 53 -14.05 19.49 -4.10
C ALA A 53 -14.81 18.16 -4.16
N GLN A 54 -14.70 17.41 -5.26
CA GLN A 54 -15.28 16.07 -5.40
C GLN A 54 -14.71 15.10 -4.35
N PHE A 55 -13.39 15.16 -4.11
CA PHE A 55 -12.75 14.30 -3.11
C PHE A 55 -13.16 14.69 -1.68
N ALA A 56 -13.22 16.00 -1.37
CA ALA A 56 -13.71 16.48 -0.08
C ALA A 56 -15.15 16.01 0.20
N GLU A 57 -16.02 15.97 -0.82
CA GLU A 57 -17.37 15.45 -0.69
C GLU A 57 -17.39 13.93 -0.46
N ALA A 58 -16.51 13.18 -1.13
CA ALA A 58 -16.36 11.74 -0.86
C ALA A 58 -15.90 11.46 0.58
N LEU A 59 -14.96 12.27 1.10
CA LEU A 59 -14.54 12.20 2.51
C LEU A 59 -15.69 12.55 3.45
N ARG A 60 -16.49 13.57 3.10
CA ARG A 60 -17.68 13.96 3.87
C ARG A 60 -18.69 12.81 3.96
N HIS A 61 -18.97 12.13 2.86
CA HIS A 61 -19.86 10.97 2.84
C HIS A 61 -19.32 9.82 3.71
N ARG A 62 -18.02 9.56 3.65
CA ARG A 62 -17.37 8.54 4.48
C ARG A 62 -17.49 8.86 5.97
N LEU A 63 -17.20 10.09 6.36
CA LEU A 63 -17.35 10.55 7.75
C LEU A 63 -18.82 10.53 8.19
N ALA A 64 -19.75 10.91 7.31
CA ALA A 64 -21.18 10.87 7.59
C ALA A 64 -21.67 9.44 7.85
N ALA A 65 -21.16 8.44 7.13
CA ALA A 65 -21.42 7.02 7.40
C ALA A 65 -20.89 6.59 8.78
N ALA A 66 -19.81 7.21 9.26
CA ALA A 66 -19.32 7.07 10.63
C ALA A 66 -20.11 7.90 11.68
N GLY A 67 -21.19 8.58 11.27
CA GLY A 67 -21.97 9.47 12.14
C GLY A 67 -21.20 10.74 12.56
N LEU A 68 -20.25 11.19 11.73
CA LEU A 68 -19.46 12.40 11.91
C LEU A 68 -19.83 13.41 10.82
N GLN A 69 -20.21 14.61 11.21
CA GLN A 69 -20.60 15.67 10.28
C GLN A 69 -19.52 16.76 10.27
N LEU A 70 -18.81 16.88 9.16
CA LEU A 70 -17.87 17.98 8.90
C LEU A 70 -18.25 18.70 7.60
N PRO A 71 -18.09 20.03 7.52
CA PRO A 71 -18.29 20.76 6.27
C PRO A 71 -17.29 20.34 5.18
N ALA A 72 -17.74 20.18 3.93
CA ALA A 72 -16.86 19.87 2.80
C ALA A 72 -15.73 20.92 2.64
N ALA A 73 -16.02 22.19 2.88
CA ALA A 73 -15.03 23.28 2.84
C ALA A 73 -13.90 23.10 3.86
N GLN A 74 -14.18 22.54 5.03
CA GLN A 74 -13.15 22.23 6.03
C GLN A 74 -12.23 21.10 5.53
N LEU A 75 -12.82 20.06 4.94
CA LEU A 75 -12.06 18.93 4.36
C LEU A 75 -11.23 19.38 3.16
N GLU A 76 -11.75 20.29 2.34
CA GLU A 76 -11.02 20.87 1.22
C GLU A 76 -9.82 21.69 1.67
N ALA A 77 -9.99 22.52 2.71
CA ALA A 77 -8.89 23.28 3.32
C ALA A 77 -7.81 22.35 3.90
N ALA A 78 -8.21 21.25 4.54
CA ALA A 78 -7.30 20.24 5.06
C ALA A 78 -6.50 19.53 3.96
N LEU A 79 -7.17 19.17 2.85
CA LEU A 79 -6.51 18.62 1.67
C LEU A 79 -5.47 19.57 1.07
N GLU A 80 -5.76 20.87 1.04
CA GLU A 80 -4.83 21.88 0.53
C GLU A 80 -3.62 22.10 1.45
N ALA A 81 -3.86 22.25 2.75
CA ALA A 81 -2.81 22.41 3.76
C ALA A 81 -1.90 21.17 3.79
N GLY A 82 -2.50 19.97 3.79
CA GLY A 82 -1.77 18.72 3.79
C GLY A 82 -0.96 18.46 2.54
N ALA A 83 -1.51 18.77 1.36
CA ALA A 83 -0.75 18.67 0.10
C ALA A 83 0.50 19.58 0.12
N THR A 84 0.36 20.77 0.71
CA THR A 84 1.47 21.72 0.87
C THR A 84 2.50 21.21 1.86
N ALA A 85 2.08 20.77 3.05
CA ALA A 85 2.97 20.22 4.08
C ALA A 85 3.73 18.98 3.58
N LEU A 86 3.03 18.07 2.91
CA LEU A 86 3.60 16.86 2.35
C LEU A 86 4.58 17.15 1.19
N LYS A 87 4.33 18.20 0.39
CA LYS A 87 5.30 18.69 -0.61
C LYS A 87 6.61 19.14 0.07
N HIS A 88 6.53 19.91 1.15
CA HIS A 88 7.73 20.32 1.89
C HIS A 88 8.47 19.14 2.51
N TRP A 89 7.74 18.16 3.06
CA TRP A 89 8.35 16.93 3.54
C TRP A 89 9.07 16.19 2.40
N LYS A 90 8.47 16.08 1.20
CA LYS A 90 9.10 15.42 0.04
C LYS A 90 10.42 16.10 -0.36
N HIS A 91 10.42 17.43 -0.41
CA HIS A 91 11.63 18.21 -0.71
C HIS A 91 12.71 18.06 0.37
N SER A 92 12.31 17.97 1.64
CA SER A 92 13.25 17.74 2.75
C SER A 92 13.80 16.31 2.73
N SER A 93 12.94 15.34 2.43
CA SER A 93 13.27 13.92 2.40
C SER A 93 14.29 13.58 1.30
N SER A 94 14.23 14.24 0.14
CA SER A 94 15.21 14.02 -0.94
C SER A 94 16.63 14.50 -0.62
N ARG A 95 16.83 15.29 0.45
CA ARG A 95 18.17 15.60 0.97
C ARG A 95 18.85 14.40 1.63
N ARG A 96 18.07 13.44 2.11
CA ARG A 96 18.60 12.21 2.72
C ARG A 96 18.93 11.23 1.60
N LEU A 97 20.07 10.57 1.71
CA LEU A 97 20.47 9.54 0.76
C LEU A 97 19.69 8.23 0.94
N ALA A 98 19.22 7.92 2.14
CA ALA A 98 18.41 6.72 2.39
C ALA A 98 17.08 7.10 3.08
N PRO A 99 16.19 7.85 2.41
CA PRO A 99 14.92 8.21 3.01
C PRO A 99 14.00 6.98 3.07
N GLN A 100 13.37 6.83 4.23
CA GLN A 100 12.25 5.91 4.40
C GLN A 100 10.99 6.51 3.76
N GLU A 101 10.10 5.64 3.31
CA GLU A 101 8.76 6.04 2.91
C GLU A 101 7.90 6.33 4.14
N LEU A 102 6.93 7.23 3.99
CA LEU A 102 5.93 7.46 5.03
C LEU A 102 4.93 6.30 5.03
N THR A 103 4.57 5.85 6.21
CA THR A 103 3.41 4.99 6.39
C THR A 103 2.14 5.73 5.99
N VAL A 104 1.08 4.98 5.68
CA VAL A 104 -0.25 5.54 5.41
C VAL A 104 -0.68 6.46 6.55
N ALA A 105 -0.48 6.05 7.81
CA ALA A 105 -0.86 6.84 8.97
C ALA A 105 -0.13 8.19 9.03
N GLU A 106 1.18 8.22 8.80
CA GLU A 106 1.95 9.46 8.76
C GLU A 106 1.50 10.37 7.61
N ILE A 107 1.15 9.82 6.44
CA ILE A 107 0.60 10.63 5.33
C ILE A 107 -0.75 11.24 5.73
N MET A 108 -1.62 10.48 6.41
CA MET A 108 -2.91 10.99 6.89
C MET A 108 -2.75 12.09 7.95
N GLU A 109 -1.70 12.04 8.78
CA GLU A 109 -1.39 13.12 9.71
C GLU A 109 -1.07 14.43 8.99
N PHE A 110 -0.34 14.40 7.86
CA PHE A 110 -0.13 15.62 7.07
C PHE A 110 -1.44 16.23 6.57
N TYR A 111 -2.41 15.39 6.19
CA TYR A 111 -3.68 15.86 5.63
C TYR A 111 -4.73 16.25 6.66
N PHE A 112 -4.74 15.62 7.82
CA PHE A 112 -5.91 15.62 8.69
C PHE A 112 -5.57 15.84 10.17
N ALA A 113 -4.37 16.30 10.52
CA ALA A 113 -3.95 16.51 11.91
C ALA A 113 -4.85 17.50 12.68
N GLU A 114 -5.41 18.49 11.99
CA GLU A 114 -6.31 19.51 12.52
C GLU A 114 -7.77 19.06 12.65
N LEU A 115 -8.13 17.91 12.08
CA LEU A 115 -9.48 17.37 12.20
C LEU A 115 -9.71 16.77 13.59
N PRO A 116 -10.96 16.71 14.08
CA PRO A 116 -11.28 16.05 15.34
C PRO A 116 -10.81 14.59 15.38
N ASP A 117 -10.39 14.12 16.56
CA ASP A 117 -9.82 12.78 16.75
C ASP A 117 -10.63 11.63 16.13
N PRO A 118 -11.97 11.56 16.27
CA PRO A 118 -12.74 10.50 15.64
C PRO A 118 -12.69 10.55 14.11
N ALA A 119 -12.73 11.75 13.52
CA ALA A 119 -12.66 11.93 12.07
C ALA A 119 -11.29 11.52 11.54
N ARG A 120 -10.21 11.95 12.21
CA ARG A 120 -8.85 11.53 11.90
C ARG A 120 -8.68 10.03 12.01
N ALA A 121 -9.18 9.40 13.08
CA ALA A 121 -9.09 7.96 13.27
C ALA A 121 -9.83 7.17 12.16
N VAL A 122 -11.04 7.60 11.76
CA VAL A 122 -11.78 7.00 10.64
C VAL A 122 -10.99 7.11 9.33
N LEU A 123 -10.54 8.32 8.98
CA LEU A 123 -9.79 8.54 7.75
C LEU A 123 -8.45 7.80 7.73
N THR A 124 -7.76 7.72 8.86
CA THR A 124 -6.50 6.98 8.99
C THR A 124 -6.70 5.46 8.96
N GLY A 125 -7.73 4.92 9.62
CA GLY A 125 -8.07 3.50 9.54
C GLY A 125 -8.50 3.04 8.15
N GLU A 126 -8.92 3.98 7.31
CA GLU A 126 -9.20 3.75 5.88
C GLU A 126 -8.16 4.38 4.96
N GLY A 127 -6.99 4.75 5.50
CA GLY A 127 -6.03 5.60 4.79
C GLY A 127 -5.56 5.02 3.46
N ALA A 128 -5.40 3.69 3.36
CA ALA A 128 -5.02 3.04 2.10
C ALA A 128 -6.08 3.23 1.00
N GLU A 129 -7.37 3.14 1.36
CA GLU A 129 -8.50 3.37 0.45
C GLU A 129 -8.64 4.86 0.13
N VAL A 130 -8.42 5.74 1.11
CA VAL A 130 -8.42 7.19 0.95
C VAL A 130 -7.32 7.60 -0.04
N LEU A 131 -6.10 7.08 0.10
CA LEU A 131 -4.98 7.38 -0.79
C LEU A 131 -5.18 6.84 -2.21
N ASP A 132 -5.71 5.62 -2.35
CA ASP A 132 -6.06 5.03 -3.66
C ASP A 132 -7.14 5.83 -4.39
N GLN A 133 -8.19 6.25 -3.67
CA GLN A 133 -9.23 7.11 -4.22
C GLN A 133 -8.68 8.51 -4.55
N MET A 134 -7.87 9.09 -3.69
CA MET A 134 -7.27 10.41 -3.89
C MET A 134 -6.46 10.48 -5.18
N ALA A 135 -5.63 9.46 -5.44
CA ALA A 135 -4.82 9.39 -6.65
C ALA A 135 -5.68 9.53 -7.91
N THR A 136 -6.81 8.84 -7.98
CA THR A 136 -7.66 8.81 -9.18
C THR A 136 -8.70 9.93 -9.26
N VAL A 137 -9.12 10.50 -8.12
CA VAL A 137 -10.10 11.60 -8.09
C VAL A 137 -9.45 12.96 -8.35
N LEU A 138 -8.23 13.20 -7.82
CA LEU A 138 -7.58 14.51 -7.95
C LEU A 138 -6.92 14.73 -9.32
N THR A 139 -6.52 13.66 -10.00
CA THR A 139 -5.67 13.74 -11.19
C THR A 139 -6.10 12.75 -12.27
N ASP A 140 -6.16 13.22 -13.50
CA ASP A 140 -6.25 12.38 -14.70
C ASP A 140 -4.88 11.80 -15.03
N HIS A 141 -4.89 10.57 -15.56
CA HIS A 141 -3.68 9.83 -15.93
C HIS A 141 -3.79 9.40 -17.38
N ASN A 142 -2.90 9.94 -18.22
CA ASN A 142 -2.85 9.61 -19.64
C ASN A 142 -1.50 9.01 -19.97
N ILE A 143 -1.48 8.06 -20.91
CA ILE A 143 -0.22 7.58 -21.46
C ILE A 143 0.48 8.74 -22.15
N ARG A 144 1.75 8.94 -21.82
CA ARG A 144 2.58 9.95 -22.46
C ARG A 144 2.86 9.58 -23.92
N PRO A 145 2.85 10.54 -24.87
CA PRO A 145 3.18 10.26 -26.27
C PRO A 145 4.49 9.48 -26.44
N GLY A 146 4.51 8.48 -27.31
CA GLY A 146 5.67 7.62 -27.56
C GLY A 146 5.84 6.44 -26.59
N ALA A 147 5.14 6.42 -25.45
CA ALA A 147 5.36 5.40 -24.43
C ALA A 147 4.88 4.00 -24.88
N ARG A 148 3.79 3.91 -25.66
CA ARG A 148 3.32 2.61 -26.19
C ARG A 148 4.29 2.03 -27.21
N GLU A 149 4.83 2.88 -28.05
CA GLU A 149 5.82 2.54 -29.07
C GLU A 149 7.12 2.09 -28.41
N LEU A 150 7.57 2.81 -27.38
CA LEU A 150 8.72 2.44 -26.56
C LEU A 150 8.53 1.05 -25.92
N ILE A 151 7.39 0.82 -25.27
CA ILE A 151 7.06 -0.46 -24.63
C ILE A 151 7.06 -1.59 -25.66
N THR A 152 6.40 -1.37 -26.80
CA THR A 152 6.30 -2.35 -27.88
C THR A 152 7.67 -2.71 -28.44
N TYR A 153 8.52 -1.69 -28.68
CA TYR A 153 9.88 -1.90 -29.16
C TYR A 153 10.73 -2.66 -28.14
N ALA A 154 10.67 -2.31 -26.85
CA ALA A 154 11.40 -3.00 -25.80
C ALA A 154 11.03 -4.49 -25.76
N GLN A 155 9.74 -4.83 -25.85
CA GLN A 155 9.27 -6.21 -25.92
C GLN A 155 9.79 -6.95 -27.16
N GLN A 156 9.78 -6.30 -28.33
CA GLN A 156 10.30 -6.88 -29.58
C GLN A 156 11.81 -7.15 -29.53
N GLN A 157 12.56 -6.33 -28.78
CA GLN A 157 14.01 -6.50 -28.60
C GLN A 157 14.37 -7.37 -27.39
N GLY A 158 13.39 -7.93 -26.67
CA GLY A 158 13.64 -8.74 -25.47
C GLY A 158 14.17 -7.94 -24.27
N ILE A 159 13.97 -6.62 -24.25
CA ILE A 159 14.36 -5.75 -23.15
C ILE A 159 13.30 -5.81 -22.06
N SER A 160 13.71 -6.22 -20.86
CA SER A 160 12.79 -6.32 -19.73
C SER A 160 12.39 -4.94 -19.21
N LEU A 161 11.12 -4.73 -18.90
CA LEU A 161 10.62 -3.46 -18.37
C LEU A 161 10.29 -3.60 -16.88
N GLY A 162 10.65 -2.60 -16.08
CA GLY A 162 10.26 -2.53 -14.66
C GLY A 162 9.83 -1.12 -14.26
N ILE A 163 8.78 -1.00 -13.45
CA ILE A 163 8.39 0.28 -12.82
C ILE A 163 9.12 0.43 -11.49
N VAL A 164 9.73 1.59 -11.25
CA VAL A 164 10.33 1.98 -9.96
C VAL A 164 9.93 3.41 -9.62
N SER A 165 8.90 3.55 -8.78
CA SER A 165 8.23 4.83 -8.53
C SER A 165 8.09 5.15 -7.06
N ASN A 166 8.30 6.42 -6.71
CA ASN A 166 7.81 6.93 -5.44
C ASN A 166 6.28 7.09 -5.55
N ALA A 167 5.50 6.42 -4.72
CA ALA A 167 4.05 6.48 -4.74
C ALA A 167 3.50 6.49 -3.30
N HIS A 168 2.29 7.02 -3.11
CA HIS A 168 1.55 6.85 -1.85
C HIS A 168 0.54 5.69 -1.93
N SER A 169 0.37 5.10 -3.11
CA SER A 169 -0.51 3.95 -3.35
C SER A 169 -0.06 3.21 -4.62
N GLY A 170 0.80 2.19 -4.47
CA GLY A 170 1.18 1.29 -5.56
C GLY A 170 -0.01 0.52 -6.13
N ARG A 171 -1.05 0.31 -5.32
CA ARG A 171 -2.36 -0.21 -5.77
C ARG A 171 -2.98 0.67 -6.85
N SER A 172 -3.03 1.99 -6.64
CA SER A 172 -3.62 2.93 -7.61
C SER A 172 -2.86 2.93 -8.93
N HIS A 173 -1.52 2.93 -8.88
CA HIS A 173 -0.68 2.90 -10.08
C HIS A 173 -0.89 1.61 -10.89
N ARG A 174 -0.96 0.44 -10.23
CA ARG A 174 -1.28 -0.83 -10.91
C ARG A 174 -2.63 -0.80 -11.60
N ARG A 175 -3.66 -0.27 -10.94
CA ARG A 175 -5.00 -0.11 -11.52
C ARG A 175 -4.96 0.82 -12.74
N ILE A 176 -4.29 1.97 -12.63
CA ILE A 176 -4.11 2.90 -13.75
C ILE A 176 -3.43 2.21 -14.95
N LEU A 177 -2.35 1.45 -14.74
CA LEU A 177 -1.68 0.71 -15.83
C LEU A 177 -2.58 -0.37 -16.43
N ALA A 178 -3.42 -1.03 -15.62
CA ALA A 178 -4.37 -2.04 -16.08
C ALA A 178 -5.49 -1.40 -16.92
N ASP A 179 -6.08 -0.31 -16.45
CA ASP A 179 -7.13 0.46 -17.16
C ASP A 179 -6.60 1.02 -18.49
N LEU A 180 -5.32 1.36 -18.53
CA LEU A 180 -4.61 1.82 -19.74
C LEU A 180 -4.11 0.66 -20.64
N GLY A 181 -4.27 -0.59 -20.21
CA GLY A 181 -3.91 -1.79 -20.98
C GLY A 181 -2.41 -1.98 -21.17
N ILE A 182 -1.58 -1.51 -20.23
CA ILE A 182 -0.10 -1.64 -20.28
C ILE A 182 0.49 -2.34 -19.05
N HIS A 183 -0.34 -2.80 -18.11
CA HIS A 183 0.10 -3.50 -16.91
C HIS A 183 1.01 -4.71 -17.21
N ASP A 184 0.59 -5.57 -18.14
CA ASP A 184 1.29 -6.83 -18.44
C ASP A 184 2.61 -6.64 -19.18
N ALA A 185 2.92 -5.43 -19.65
CA ALA A 185 4.18 -5.13 -20.31
C ALA A 185 5.36 -5.04 -19.34
N PHE A 186 5.10 -4.78 -18.06
CA PHE A 186 6.15 -4.65 -17.05
C PHE A 186 6.40 -5.99 -16.38
N GLY A 187 7.66 -6.42 -16.31
CA GLY A 187 8.06 -7.65 -15.64
C GLY A 187 7.87 -7.57 -14.13
N VAL A 188 8.15 -6.41 -13.54
CA VAL A 188 7.91 -6.10 -12.13
C VAL A 188 7.52 -4.64 -11.94
N GLN A 189 6.82 -4.35 -10.85
CA GLN A 189 6.45 -3.00 -10.46
C GLN A 189 6.76 -2.81 -8.97
N ILE A 190 7.64 -1.86 -8.64
CA ILE A 190 8.06 -1.56 -7.28
C ILE A 190 7.66 -0.13 -6.94
N TYR A 191 6.82 0.01 -5.91
CA TYR A 191 6.34 1.28 -5.39
C TYR A 191 6.85 1.51 -3.98
N SER A 192 7.17 2.77 -3.65
CA SER A 192 7.84 3.09 -2.39
C SER A 192 6.99 2.81 -1.15
N ASP A 193 5.67 2.96 -1.21
CA ASP A 193 4.72 2.63 -0.12
C ASP A 193 4.79 1.15 0.26
N GLU A 194 4.97 0.27 -0.72
CA GLU A 194 5.07 -1.18 -0.52
C GLU A 194 6.51 -1.62 -0.20
N ALA A 195 7.51 -0.85 -0.67
CA ALA A 195 8.92 -1.12 -0.43
C ALA A 195 9.42 -0.60 0.93
N GLY A 196 8.73 0.36 1.54
CA GLY A 196 9.10 1.05 2.78
C GLY A 196 10.23 2.09 2.62
N ILE A 197 10.76 2.24 1.41
CA ILE A 197 11.88 3.13 1.09
C ILE A 197 11.56 3.92 -0.17
N ARG A 198 12.17 5.10 -0.32
CA ARG A 198 11.91 5.96 -1.48
C ARG A 198 13.18 6.49 -2.13
N LYS A 199 13.10 6.78 -3.44
CA LYS A 199 14.17 7.47 -4.18
C LYS A 199 14.44 8.83 -3.51
N PRO A 200 15.71 9.25 -3.31
CA PRO A 200 16.93 8.78 -3.97
C PRO A 200 17.59 7.49 -3.44
N HIS A 201 16.96 6.72 -2.55
CA HIS A 201 17.51 5.41 -2.16
C HIS A 201 17.67 4.48 -3.38
N PRO A 202 18.85 3.84 -3.60
CA PRO A 202 19.09 3.01 -4.78
C PRO A 202 18.41 1.63 -4.76
N ASP A 203 17.87 1.18 -3.63
CA ASP A 203 17.56 -0.24 -3.43
C ASP A 203 16.33 -0.69 -4.20
N MET A 204 15.39 0.20 -4.50
CA MET A 204 14.27 -0.18 -5.38
C MET A 204 14.76 -0.51 -6.79
N LEU A 205 15.76 0.21 -7.30
CA LEU A 205 16.39 -0.09 -8.60
C LEU A 205 17.13 -1.43 -8.55
N ARG A 206 17.89 -1.68 -7.47
CA ARG A 206 18.59 -2.97 -7.25
C ARG A 206 17.61 -4.14 -7.20
N ARG A 207 16.50 -3.99 -6.48
CA ARG A 207 15.44 -5.00 -6.37
C ARG A 207 14.77 -5.25 -7.71
N ALA A 208 14.49 -4.21 -8.48
CA ALA A 208 13.89 -4.35 -9.81
C ALA A 208 14.83 -5.08 -10.78
N ALA A 209 16.10 -4.68 -10.86
CA ALA A 209 17.10 -5.34 -11.70
C ALA A 209 17.28 -6.82 -11.30
N ALA A 210 17.39 -7.11 -10.00
CA ALA A 210 17.51 -8.48 -9.50
C ALA A 210 16.30 -9.36 -9.83
N ALA A 211 15.07 -8.82 -9.76
CA ALA A 211 13.86 -9.55 -10.14
C ALA A 211 13.80 -9.83 -11.65
N LEU A 212 14.22 -8.86 -12.47
CA LEU A 212 14.32 -9.00 -13.93
C LEU A 212 15.54 -9.82 -14.37
N GLY A 213 16.43 -10.20 -13.45
CA GLY A 213 17.65 -10.96 -13.75
C GLY A 213 18.68 -10.18 -14.57
N ALA A 214 18.70 -8.86 -14.45
CA ALA A 214 19.65 -7.98 -15.12
C ALA A 214 20.70 -7.46 -14.14
N ASP A 215 21.94 -7.32 -14.61
CA ASP A 215 22.96 -6.55 -13.89
C ASP A 215 22.63 -5.06 -14.01
N LEU A 216 22.88 -4.28 -12.95
CA LEU A 216 22.61 -2.84 -12.97
C LEU A 216 23.40 -2.12 -14.07
N THR A 217 24.64 -2.55 -14.34
CA THR A 217 25.48 -1.99 -15.40
C THR A 217 24.91 -2.23 -16.81
N ASP A 218 24.01 -3.21 -16.95
CA ASP A 218 23.26 -3.51 -18.18
C ASP A 218 21.84 -2.92 -18.16
N CYS A 219 21.51 -2.09 -17.17
CA CYS A 219 20.22 -1.42 -17.06
C CYS A 219 20.33 0.05 -17.45
N TRP A 220 19.29 0.59 -18.09
CA TRP A 220 19.05 2.03 -18.06
C TRP A 220 17.96 2.34 -17.04
N TYR A 221 18.16 3.41 -16.29
CA TYR A 221 17.11 3.99 -15.47
C TYR A 221 16.59 5.29 -16.10
N VAL A 222 15.28 5.40 -16.25
CA VAL A 222 14.62 6.57 -16.80
C VAL A 222 13.71 7.18 -15.74
N GLY A 223 13.97 8.44 -15.40
CA GLY A 223 13.15 9.21 -14.46
C GLY A 223 12.91 10.63 -14.98
N ASP A 224 12.29 11.48 -14.17
CA ASP A 224 11.97 12.86 -14.55
C ASP A 224 12.60 13.90 -13.61
N THR A 225 13.22 13.48 -12.49
CA THR A 225 13.74 14.39 -11.48
C THR A 225 15.21 14.21 -11.13
N LEU A 226 15.93 15.34 -11.01
CA LEU A 226 17.36 15.36 -10.67
C LEU A 226 17.61 14.89 -9.23
N ASP A 227 16.86 15.39 -8.24
CA ASP A 227 17.12 15.15 -6.82
C ASP A 227 16.80 13.73 -6.36
N ARG A 228 15.90 13.03 -7.07
CA ARG A 228 15.46 11.67 -6.72
C ARG A 228 15.95 10.66 -7.72
N ASP A 229 15.64 10.84 -9.00
CA ASP A 229 15.85 9.80 -10.00
C ASP A 229 17.30 9.73 -10.45
N LEU A 230 17.90 10.88 -10.78
CA LEU A 230 19.31 10.92 -11.15
C LEU A 230 20.21 10.42 -10.01
N VAL A 231 19.99 10.92 -8.79
CA VAL A 231 20.76 10.50 -7.61
C VAL A 231 20.54 9.01 -7.29
N ALA A 232 19.31 8.48 -7.40
CA ALA A 232 19.05 7.05 -7.22
C ALA A 232 19.78 6.19 -8.25
N GLY A 233 19.65 6.53 -9.53
CA GLY A 233 20.29 5.79 -10.63
C GLY A 233 21.80 5.77 -10.49
N ARG A 234 22.41 6.94 -10.24
CA ARG A 234 23.86 7.07 -10.03
C ARG A 234 24.35 6.20 -8.87
N ARG A 235 23.65 6.22 -7.74
CA ARG A 235 24.02 5.42 -6.54
C ARG A 235 23.69 3.94 -6.65
N ALA A 236 22.75 3.58 -7.51
CA ALA A 236 22.48 2.19 -7.84
C ALA A 236 23.58 1.61 -8.74
N GLY A 237 24.30 2.46 -9.49
CA GLY A 237 25.31 2.01 -10.44
C GLY A 237 24.70 1.49 -11.74
N VAL A 238 23.56 2.06 -12.17
CA VAL A 238 22.97 1.68 -13.45
C VAL A 238 23.88 2.08 -14.61
N GLY A 239 23.83 1.33 -15.71
CA GLY A 239 24.62 1.57 -16.92
C GLY A 239 24.43 2.97 -17.49
N ALA A 240 23.19 3.45 -17.51
CA ALA A 240 22.88 4.84 -17.86
C ALA A 240 21.67 5.36 -17.09
N VAL A 241 21.66 6.67 -16.82
CA VAL A 241 20.50 7.41 -16.33
C VAL A 241 20.06 8.40 -17.40
N VAL A 242 18.80 8.28 -17.82
CA VAL A 242 18.16 9.19 -18.78
C VAL A 242 17.07 9.97 -18.07
N LEU A 243 17.01 11.28 -18.26
CA LEU A 243 15.89 12.08 -17.80
C LEU A 243 14.91 12.39 -18.92
N THR A 244 13.62 12.26 -18.66
CA THR A 244 12.57 12.78 -19.54
C THR A 244 12.07 14.10 -18.97
N ARG A 245 12.10 15.19 -19.74
CA ARG A 245 11.66 16.52 -19.26
C ARG A 245 10.19 16.51 -18.84
N SER A 246 9.88 17.11 -17.71
CA SER A 246 8.57 17.16 -17.08
C SER A 246 8.46 18.41 -16.20
N GLN A 247 7.33 18.60 -15.50
CA GLN A 247 7.00 19.80 -14.71
C GLN A 247 8.05 20.18 -13.64
N HIS A 248 8.92 19.24 -13.22
CA HIS A 248 9.87 19.42 -12.12
C HIS A 248 11.32 19.09 -12.49
N THR A 249 11.62 18.82 -13.76
CA THR A 249 12.95 18.37 -14.17
C THR A 249 13.99 19.48 -13.99
N ASP A 250 13.67 20.69 -14.42
CA ASP A 250 14.62 21.82 -14.48
C ASP A 250 14.62 22.69 -13.21
N GLU A 251 13.76 22.39 -12.24
CA GLU A 251 13.61 23.13 -10.98
C GLU A 251 13.78 22.22 -9.75
N PRO A 252 14.96 21.61 -9.54
CA PRO A 252 15.17 20.73 -8.40
C PRO A 252 15.10 21.53 -7.09
N PRO A 253 14.55 20.96 -6.00
CA PRO A 253 14.42 21.64 -4.71
C PRO A 253 15.77 21.91 -4.01
N LEU A 254 16.86 21.37 -4.55
CA LEU A 254 18.23 21.50 -4.06
C LEU A 254 19.21 21.37 -5.23
N PRO A 255 20.42 21.97 -5.15
CA PRO A 255 21.43 21.82 -6.18
C PRO A 255 21.87 20.35 -6.33
N VAL A 256 21.83 19.84 -7.56
CA VAL A 256 22.34 18.50 -7.92
C VAL A 256 23.51 18.69 -8.87
N HIS A 257 24.66 18.09 -8.54
CA HIS A 257 25.90 18.25 -9.31
C HIS A 257 26.14 17.10 -10.31
N ASP A 258 25.44 15.98 -10.14
CA ASP A 258 25.45 14.91 -11.12
C ASP A 258 24.77 15.36 -12.42
N THR A 259 25.24 14.87 -13.55
CA THR A 259 24.60 15.03 -14.85
C THR A 259 24.05 13.69 -15.31
N PRO A 260 22.86 13.62 -15.96
CA PRO A 260 22.41 12.39 -16.60
C PRO A 260 23.26 12.07 -17.85
N GLU A 261 23.18 10.84 -18.34
CA GLU A 261 23.76 10.48 -19.65
C GLU A 261 23.04 11.19 -20.81
N ALA A 262 21.72 11.32 -20.72
CA ALA A 262 20.90 12.08 -21.66
C ALA A 262 19.70 12.71 -20.97
N THR A 263 19.20 13.79 -21.57
CA THR A 263 17.89 14.37 -21.25
C THR A 263 17.10 14.43 -22.55
N VAL A 264 15.91 13.83 -22.56
CA VAL A 264 15.01 13.76 -23.71
C VAL A 264 13.70 14.48 -23.40
N GLU A 265 13.01 14.93 -24.42
CA GLU A 265 11.72 15.63 -24.28
C GLU A 265 10.57 14.68 -23.94
N ASP A 266 10.60 13.44 -24.43
CA ASP A 266 9.52 12.47 -24.24
C ASP A 266 9.96 11.01 -24.52
N PRO A 267 9.08 10.02 -24.29
CA PRO A 267 9.35 8.62 -24.63
C PRO A 267 9.63 8.33 -26.11
N ALA A 268 9.20 9.18 -27.04
CA ALA A 268 9.50 8.98 -28.46
C ALA A 268 10.97 9.29 -28.77
N GLU A 269 11.54 10.33 -28.16
CA GLU A 269 12.97 10.61 -28.24
C GLU A 269 13.80 9.58 -27.46
N LEU A 270 13.31 9.09 -26.31
CA LEU A 270 13.93 7.95 -25.63
C LEU A 270 13.99 6.71 -26.53
N LEU A 271 12.91 6.42 -27.28
CA LEU A 271 12.89 5.32 -28.24
C LEU A 271 13.95 5.50 -29.33
N GLN A 272 14.18 6.72 -29.83
CA GLN A 272 15.24 6.99 -30.81
C GLN A 272 16.63 6.69 -30.23
N LEU A 273 16.89 7.09 -28.99
CA LEU A 273 18.15 6.74 -28.29
C LEU A 273 18.31 5.23 -28.16
N LEU A 274 17.24 4.52 -27.79
CA LEU A 274 17.26 3.08 -27.62
C LEU A 274 17.44 2.32 -28.95
N GLN A 275 16.91 2.85 -30.05
CA GLN A 275 17.08 2.31 -31.41
C GLN A 275 18.50 2.51 -31.94
N ALA A 276 19.19 3.57 -31.54
CA ALA A 276 20.58 3.83 -31.91
C ALA A 276 21.58 2.92 -31.16
N ALA A 277 21.16 2.30 -30.05
CA ALA A 277 22.03 1.46 -29.23
C ALA A 277 22.20 0.03 -29.83
N THR A 278 23.44 -0.49 -29.76
CA THR A 278 23.85 -1.79 -30.31
C THR A 278 24.03 -2.86 -29.22
N ASP A 279 24.00 -4.13 -29.62
CA ASP A 279 24.20 -5.28 -28.71
C ASP A 279 25.66 -5.41 -28.23
N TYR A 280 25.89 -6.18 -27.16
CA TYR A 280 27.21 -6.40 -26.54
C TYR A 280 28.16 -7.25 -27.43
N ASP A 281 29.45 -6.87 -27.48
CA ASP A 281 30.56 -7.82 -27.63
C ASP A 281 31.11 -8.12 -26.21
N ASP A 282 31.21 -9.40 -25.85
CA ASP A 282 31.55 -9.89 -24.50
C ASP A 282 32.98 -9.50 -24.05
N ALA A 283 33.10 -8.48 -23.20
CA ALA A 283 34.29 -8.29 -22.35
C ALA A 283 33.94 -7.59 -21.01
N PRO A 284 34.28 -8.18 -19.85
CA PRO A 284 33.89 -7.66 -18.54
C PRO A 284 34.81 -6.54 -18.02
N LEU A 285 34.22 -5.53 -17.38
CA LEU A 285 34.92 -4.50 -16.60
C LEU A 285 34.78 -4.76 -15.09
N ALA A 286 35.88 -4.54 -14.37
CA ALA A 286 36.10 -4.90 -12.98
C ALA A 286 35.36 -3.98 -11.97
N SER A 287 34.91 -4.59 -10.87
CA SER A 287 34.25 -3.97 -9.72
C SER A 287 35.25 -3.64 -8.60
N PRO A 288 35.01 -2.59 -7.77
CA PRO A 288 35.55 -2.51 -6.43
C PRO A 288 34.49 -2.52 -5.31
N ALA A 289 34.98 -2.95 -4.14
CA ALA A 289 34.30 -3.51 -2.99
C ALA A 289 33.75 -2.51 -1.93
N GLU A 290 32.72 -3.01 -1.25
CA GLU A 290 32.42 -3.03 0.21
C GLU A 290 32.16 -1.78 1.09
N SER A 291 31.28 -2.06 2.05
CA SER A 291 30.50 -1.23 3.00
C SER A 291 31.22 -0.93 4.33
N PRO A 292 30.62 -0.10 5.22
CA PRO A 292 30.47 -0.55 6.61
C PRO A 292 29.12 -0.21 7.31
N THR A 293 28.99 -0.79 8.51
CA THR A 293 27.84 -1.10 9.39
C THR A 293 27.51 -0.03 10.48
N PRO A 294 26.45 -0.21 11.34
CA PRO A 294 25.60 0.85 11.92
C PRO A 294 25.70 1.07 13.47
N VAL A 295 24.96 2.06 14.03
CA VAL A 295 24.64 2.22 15.49
C VAL A 295 23.30 3.00 15.70
N PRO A 296 22.64 3.09 16.91
CA PRO A 296 21.29 2.57 17.17
C PRO A 296 20.23 3.61 17.63
N ALA A 297 19.04 3.09 17.99
CA ALA A 297 17.75 3.76 18.27
C ALA A 297 17.59 4.48 19.64
N ALA A 298 16.57 5.34 19.73
CA ALA A 298 15.98 5.82 21.00
C ALA A 298 14.45 6.09 20.86
N THR A 299 13.76 6.08 22.00
CA THR A 299 12.36 5.67 22.26
C THR A 299 11.39 6.81 22.68
N ALA A 300 10.10 6.64 22.31
CA ALA A 300 8.81 6.89 23.02
C ALA A 300 8.38 8.27 23.64
N SER A 301 7.18 8.75 23.19
CA SER A 301 5.90 9.24 23.84
C SER A 301 5.87 9.86 25.27
N PRO A 302 4.79 10.59 25.76
CA PRO A 302 3.35 10.50 25.39
C PRO A 302 2.42 11.76 25.48
N ALA A 303 1.20 11.55 24.94
CA ALA A 303 -0.18 11.91 25.38
C ALA A 303 -0.67 13.37 25.59
N ALA A 304 -1.87 13.63 25.02
CA ALA A 304 -2.76 14.74 25.36
C ALA A 304 -4.23 14.27 25.49
N SER A 305 -5.00 15.02 26.29
CA SER A 305 -6.24 14.69 26.99
C SER A 305 -7.55 14.76 26.20
N TYR A 306 -8.50 13.90 26.57
CA TYR A 306 -9.86 13.79 26.01
C TYR A 306 -10.83 14.90 26.44
N LEU A 307 -11.68 15.33 25.50
CA LEU A 307 -12.93 16.05 25.77
C LEU A 307 -14.13 15.11 25.57
N THR A 308 -15.12 15.25 26.45
CA THR A 308 -16.22 14.30 26.66
C THR A 308 -17.40 14.57 25.73
N LEU A 309 -17.93 13.51 25.08
CA LEU A 309 -19.20 13.50 24.36
C LEU A 309 -20.32 12.85 25.22
N PRO A 310 -21.60 13.17 25.00
CA PRO A 310 -22.69 12.85 25.92
C PRO A 310 -23.06 11.36 26.00
N LYS A 311 -23.52 10.95 27.20
CA LYS A 311 -23.81 9.58 27.63
C LYS A 311 -25.05 8.96 26.97
N VAL A 312 -24.85 7.85 26.27
CA VAL A 312 -25.82 6.76 26.05
C VAL A 312 -25.06 5.45 26.33
N GLN A 313 -25.66 4.46 26.98
CA GLN A 313 -25.03 3.15 27.17
C GLN A 313 -24.96 2.38 25.83
N ASN A 314 -23.86 1.66 25.58
CA ASN A 314 -23.66 0.78 24.42
C ASN A 314 -23.81 1.47 23.05
N GLN A 315 -22.93 2.44 22.75
CA GLN A 315 -22.94 3.31 21.57
C GLN A 315 -22.18 2.75 20.36
N ALA A 316 -21.32 1.74 20.53
CA ALA A 316 -20.55 1.16 19.42
C ALA A 316 -20.39 -0.35 19.50
N VAL A 317 -20.28 -0.98 18.34
CA VAL A 317 -19.98 -2.40 18.17
C VAL A 317 -18.64 -2.52 17.46
N LEU A 318 -17.66 -3.11 18.13
CA LEU A 318 -16.41 -3.57 17.53
C LEU A 318 -16.63 -5.01 17.07
N LEU A 319 -16.38 -5.28 15.78
CA LEU A 319 -16.80 -6.51 15.13
C LEU A 319 -15.60 -7.23 14.51
N ASP A 320 -15.31 -8.46 14.93
CA ASP A 320 -14.41 -9.30 14.13
C ASP A 320 -15.06 -9.67 12.78
N HIS A 321 -14.24 -9.95 11.78
CA HIS A 321 -14.73 -10.36 10.47
C HIS A 321 -14.88 -11.89 10.36
N GLY A 322 -13.84 -12.65 10.73
CA GLY A 322 -13.81 -14.10 10.53
C GLY A 322 -14.66 -14.82 11.57
N GLY A 323 -15.53 -15.73 11.16
CA GLY A 323 -16.38 -16.43 12.13
C GLY A 323 -17.45 -15.54 12.78
N VAL A 324 -17.54 -14.25 12.47
CA VAL A 324 -18.65 -13.39 12.93
C VAL A 324 -19.43 -12.83 11.74
N VAL A 325 -18.76 -12.10 10.84
CA VAL A 325 -19.40 -11.56 9.63
C VAL A 325 -19.39 -12.59 8.49
N SER A 326 -18.29 -13.34 8.37
CA SER A 326 -18.09 -14.32 7.31
C SER A 326 -17.88 -15.72 7.87
N HIS A 327 -18.59 -16.70 7.32
CA HIS A 327 -18.22 -18.11 7.45
C HIS A 327 -17.28 -18.49 6.30
N SER A 328 -16.20 -19.22 6.60
CA SER A 328 -15.20 -19.63 5.61
C SER A 328 -15.23 -21.13 5.40
N VAL A 329 -15.39 -21.57 4.15
CA VAL A 329 -15.28 -22.98 3.77
C VAL A 329 -14.13 -23.18 2.79
N LYS A 330 -13.53 -24.37 2.81
CA LYS A 330 -12.49 -24.73 1.82
C LYS A 330 -13.16 -24.91 0.45
N PRO A 331 -12.72 -24.20 -0.61
CA PRO A 331 -13.18 -24.47 -1.97
C PRO A 331 -12.75 -25.86 -2.43
N GLN A 332 -13.38 -26.33 -3.51
CA GLN A 332 -12.98 -27.58 -4.18
C GLN A 332 -11.53 -27.53 -4.71
N ALA A 333 -11.10 -26.37 -5.20
CA ALA A 333 -9.75 -26.12 -5.70
C ALA A 333 -9.15 -24.87 -5.00
N PRO A 334 -8.62 -25.01 -3.78
CA PRO A 334 -8.01 -23.89 -3.07
C PRO A 334 -6.73 -23.44 -3.77
N PHE A 335 -6.41 -22.16 -3.62
CA PHE A 335 -5.17 -21.53 -4.11
C PHE A 335 -5.03 -21.39 -5.63
N THR A 336 -5.98 -21.84 -6.45
CA THR A 336 -5.85 -21.77 -7.92
C THR A 336 -5.61 -20.35 -8.43
N ALA A 337 -6.36 -19.35 -7.95
CA ALA A 337 -6.14 -17.96 -8.40
C ALA A 337 -4.80 -17.38 -7.91
N ALA A 338 -4.36 -17.76 -6.69
CA ALA A 338 -3.05 -17.36 -6.19
C ALA A 338 -1.90 -18.00 -6.98
N ALA A 339 -2.04 -19.27 -7.36
CA ALA A 339 -1.09 -19.96 -8.21
C ALA A 339 -0.99 -19.30 -9.59
N ALA A 340 -2.13 -18.98 -10.21
CA ALA A 340 -2.15 -18.27 -11.50
C ALA A 340 -1.53 -16.86 -11.41
N ALA A 341 -1.81 -16.12 -10.33
CA ALA A 341 -1.19 -14.81 -10.10
C ALA A 341 0.33 -14.92 -9.91
N LEU A 342 0.80 -15.92 -9.14
CA LEU A 342 2.22 -16.20 -8.96
C LEU A 342 2.90 -16.58 -10.28
N GLU A 343 2.30 -17.49 -11.05
CA GLU A 343 2.82 -17.91 -12.35
C GLU A 343 2.89 -16.75 -13.35
N SER A 344 1.89 -15.87 -13.35
CA SER A 344 1.89 -14.63 -14.14
C SER A 344 3.02 -13.70 -13.74
N VAL A 345 3.22 -13.42 -12.44
CA VAL A 345 4.33 -12.59 -11.94
C VAL A 345 5.68 -13.17 -12.37
N LEU A 346 5.90 -14.46 -12.18
CA LEU A 346 7.17 -15.10 -12.54
C LEU A 346 7.40 -15.16 -14.06
N SER A 347 6.33 -15.33 -14.85
CA SER A 347 6.39 -15.29 -16.31
C SER A 347 6.74 -13.89 -16.81
N ARG A 348 6.05 -12.85 -16.33
CA ARG A 348 6.34 -11.44 -16.66
C ARG A 348 7.77 -11.06 -16.29
N ALA A 349 8.27 -11.52 -15.15
CA ALA A 349 9.65 -11.28 -14.71
C ALA A 349 10.71 -12.08 -15.50
N GLY A 350 10.32 -12.87 -16.51
CA GLY A 350 11.23 -13.65 -17.34
C GLY A 350 11.84 -14.87 -16.65
N THR A 351 11.17 -15.40 -15.61
CA THR A 351 11.61 -16.56 -14.84
C THR A 351 10.47 -17.56 -14.53
N PRO A 352 9.72 -18.01 -15.56
CA PRO A 352 8.52 -18.81 -15.37
C PRO A 352 8.82 -20.13 -14.64
N VAL A 353 7.77 -20.70 -14.05
CA VAL A 353 7.79 -22.06 -13.50
C VAL A 353 7.03 -23.00 -14.42
N ALA A 354 7.30 -24.30 -14.31
CA ALA A 354 6.53 -25.30 -15.05
C ALA A 354 5.04 -25.25 -14.66
N PRO A 355 4.11 -25.57 -15.58
CA PRO A 355 2.69 -25.61 -15.27
C PRO A 355 2.37 -26.44 -14.02
N GLY A 356 1.56 -25.91 -13.11
CA GLY A 356 1.17 -26.58 -11.86
C GLY A 356 2.17 -26.40 -10.71
N ARG A 357 3.42 -26.01 -10.99
CA ARG A 357 4.42 -25.72 -9.95
C ARG A 357 4.01 -24.51 -9.10
N GLY A 358 3.28 -23.55 -9.66
CA GLY A 358 2.78 -22.42 -8.89
C GLY A 358 1.86 -22.85 -7.75
N LEU A 359 1.01 -23.85 -7.98
CA LEU A 359 0.11 -24.38 -6.96
C LEU A 359 0.89 -25.06 -5.82
N GLU A 360 1.90 -25.86 -6.15
CA GLU A 360 2.77 -26.50 -5.16
C GLU A 360 3.49 -25.47 -4.28
N ILE A 361 4.01 -24.39 -4.88
CA ILE A 361 4.68 -23.30 -4.16
C ILE A 361 3.70 -22.64 -3.18
N VAL A 362 2.51 -22.25 -3.63
CA VAL A 362 1.52 -21.57 -2.78
C VAL A 362 1.05 -22.46 -1.64
N GLN A 363 0.81 -23.75 -1.91
CA GLN A 363 0.41 -24.72 -0.88
C GLN A 363 1.50 -24.91 0.17
N ALA A 364 2.75 -25.14 -0.24
CA ALA A 364 3.87 -25.31 0.67
C ALA A 364 4.12 -24.04 1.49
N ALA A 365 4.08 -22.86 0.87
CA ALA A 365 4.20 -21.58 1.58
C ALA A 365 3.09 -21.39 2.61
N HIS A 366 1.86 -21.76 2.27
CA HIS A 366 0.74 -21.66 3.19
C HIS A 366 0.86 -22.61 4.39
N GLU A 367 1.38 -23.83 4.18
CA GLU A 367 1.66 -24.76 5.29
C GLU A 367 2.80 -24.26 6.19
N GLN A 368 3.88 -23.70 5.62
CA GLN A 368 4.92 -23.04 6.41
C GLN A 368 4.37 -21.87 7.24
N TYR A 369 3.51 -21.05 6.63
CA TYR A 369 2.82 -19.97 7.34
C TYR A 369 1.92 -20.47 8.47
N LYS A 370 1.22 -21.61 8.29
CA LYS A 370 0.40 -22.19 9.36
C LYS A 370 1.25 -22.59 10.56
N VAL A 371 2.38 -23.27 10.32
CA VAL A 371 3.32 -23.63 11.40
C VAL A 371 3.82 -22.38 12.13
N TYR A 372 4.22 -21.34 11.39
CA TYR A 372 4.61 -20.05 11.97
C TYR A 372 3.45 -19.42 12.77
N LYS A 373 2.24 -19.43 12.23
CA LYS A 373 1.07 -18.83 12.88
C LYS A 373 0.76 -19.52 14.21
N ASP A 374 0.87 -20.85 14.26
CA ASP A 374 0.59 -21.65 15.44
C ASP A 374 1.65 -21.43 16.55
N SER A 375 2.92 -21.24 16.19
CA SER A 375 3.97 -20.88 17.16
C SER A 375 3.99 -19.40 17.55
N ARG A 376 3.49 -18.51 16.67
CA ARG A 376 3.45 -17.05 16.87
C ARG A 376 2.44 -16.62 17.93
N ASP A 377 1.43 -17.42 18.26
CA ASP A 377 0.49 -17.04 19.30
C ASP A 377 1.14 -17.08 20.72
N GLU A 378 2.40 -17.51 20.82
CA GLU A 378 3.28 -17.36 22.00
C GLU A 378 4.12 -16.06 21.99
N ASP A 379 4.21 -15.33 20.87
CA ASP A 379 4.94 -14.07 20.77
C ASP A 379 4.14 -12.90 21.37
N ALA A 380 4.61 -12.40 22.52
CA ALA A 380 4.02 -11.28 23.24
C ALA A 380 4.11 -9.92 22.49
N SER A 381 4.85 -9.84 21.37
CA SER A 381 4.94 -8.62 20.55
C SER A 381 3.64 -8.30 19.82
N TYR A 382 2.82 -9.32 19.52
CA TYR A 382 1.59 -9.22 18.73
C TYR A 382 1.74 -8.40 17.43
N ARG A 383 2.93 -8.39 16.82
CA ARG A 383 3.13 -7.76 15.52
C ARG A 383 2.49 -8.58 14.41
N GLU A 384 1.85 -7.89 13.48
CA GLU A 384 1.37 -8.54 12.25
C GLU A 384 2.48 -8.57 11.20
N ILE A 385 2.48 -9.63 10.38
CA ILE A 385 3.39 -9.72 9.24
C ILE A 385 2.83 -8.97 8.04
N THR A 386 3.73 -8.41 7.24
CA THR A 386 3.37 -7.77 5.96
C THR A 386 3.24 -8.80 4.84
N PRO A 387 2.54 -8.47 3.75
CA PRO A 387 2.51 -9.29 2.53
C PRO A 387 3.93 -9.59 2.01
N ARG A 388 4.83 -8.61 2.09
CA ARG A 388 6.23 -8.76 1.70
C ARG A 388 6.98 -9.77 2.58
N GLN A 389 6.75 -9.79 3.89
CA GLN A 389 7.29 -10.83 4.79
C GLN A 389 6.71 -12.20 4.45
N TYR A 390 5.40 -12.30 4.24
CA TYR A 390 4.75 -13.57 3.88
C TYR A 390 5.39 -14.19 2.62
N TRP A 391 5.41 -13.43 1.51
CA TRP A 391 5.94 -13.91 0.24
C TRP A 391 7.47 -14.03 0.24
N GLY A 392 8.18 -13.35 1.13
CA GLY A 392 9.61 -13.49 1.30
C GLY A 392 10.01 -14.73 2.09
N GLU A 393 9.47 -14.89 3.30
CA GLU A 393 9.92 -15.90 4.25
C GLU A 393 9.33 -17.27 3.92
N PHE A 394 8.04 -17.36 3.63
CA PHE A 394 7.38 -18.66 3.41
C PHE A 394 7.52 -19.18 1.97
N THR A 395 8.16 -18.43 1.07
CA THR A 395 8.58 -18.99 -0.23
C THR A 395 10.07 -19.30 -0.29
N GLU A 396 10.81 -19.04 0.79
CA GLU A 396 12.24 -19.32 0.85
C GLU A 396 12.51 -20.82 0.67
N GLY A 397 13.48 -21.15 -0.19
CA GLY A 397 13.79 -22.53 -0.58
C GLY A 397 12.77 -23.19 -1.54
N LEU A 398 11.59 -22.58 -1.76
CA LEU A 398 10.60 -23.08 -2.74
C LEU A 398 10.82 -22.50 -4.14
N VAL A 399 11.45 -21.32 -4.21
CA VAL A 399 11.73 -20.56 -5.43
C VAL A 399 13.19 -20.10 -5.47
N SER A 400 13.70 -19.78 -6.66
CA SER A 400 15.05 -19.22 -6.81
C SER A 400 15.16 -17.81 -6.21
N PRO A 401 16.38 -17.31 -5.89
CA PRO A 401 16.56 -15.94 -5.42
C PRO A 401 15.96 -14.88 -6.36
N ARG A 402 16.06 -15.07 -7.68
CA ARG A 402 15.47 -14.17 -8.69
C ARG A 402 13.94 -14.20 -8.61
N GLN A 403 13.34 -15.39 -8.60
CA GLN A 403 11.90 -15.56 -8.48
C GLN A 403 11.38 -14.91 -7.20
N ARG A 404 12.08 -15.10 -6.07
CA ARG A 404 11.76 -14.46 -4.80
C ARG A 404 11.72 -12.93 -4.90
N GLN A 405 12.66 -12.30 -5.60
CA GLN A 405 12.62 -10.84 -5.80
C GLN A 405 11.41 -10.40 -6.63
N ALA A 406 11.00 -11.18 -7.63
CA ALA A 406 9.76 -10.90 -8.38
C ALA A 406 8.51 -11.02 -7.50
N LEU A 407 8.43 -12.05 -6.64
CA LEU A 407 7.33 -12.17 -5.68
C LEU A 407 7.30 -11.01 -4.68
N LEU A 408 8.46 -10.58 -4.19
CA LEU A 408 8.59 -9.45 -3.26
C LEU A 408 8.20 -8.10 -3.89
N ALA A 409 8.36 -7.95 -5.20
CA ALA A 409 7.96 -6.75 -5.93
C ALA A 409 6.42 -6.66 -6.07
N GLU A 410 5.73 -7.81 -6.16
CA GLU A 410 4.30 -7.88 -6.43
C GLU A 410 3.50 -8.46 -5.25
N ALA A 411 4.08 -8.43 -4.04
CA ALA A 411 3.59 -9.13 -2.86
C ALA A 411 2.16 -8.75 -2.46
N GLU A 412 1.78 -7.47 -2.59
CA GLU A 412 0.43 -6.99 -2.28
C GLU A 412 -0.65 -7.63 -3.17
N GLN A 413 -0.38 -7.75 -4.48
CA GLN A 413 -1.32 -8.34 -5.43
C GLN A 413 -1.41 -9.86 -5.25
N LEU A 414 -0.28 -10.50 -5.02
CA LEU A 414 -0.24 -11.92 -4.70
C LEU A 414 -1.00 -12.24 -3.41
N GLN A 415 -0.90 -11.36 -2.41
CA GLN A 415 -1.61 -11.50 -1.16
C GLN A 415 -3.13 -11.34 -1.31
N MET A 416 -3.58 -10.40 -2.14
CA MET A 416 -5.00 -10.27 -2.48
C MET A 416 -5.52 -11.54 -3.18
N ALA A 417 -4.77 -12.07 -4.15
CA ALA A 417 -5.13 -13.31 -4.86
C ALA A 417 -5.17 -14.54 -3.91
N LEU A 418 -4.23 -14.62 -2.97
CA LEU A 418 -4.22 -15.64 -1.92
C LEU A 418 -5.42 -15.52 -0.99
N TYR A 419 -5.75 -14.31 -0.54
CA TYR A 419 -6.87 -14.07 0.35
C TYR A 419 -8.21 -14.56 -0.23
N GLY A 420 -8.43 -14.30 -1.53
CA GLY A 420 -9.63 -14.69 -2.26
C GLY A 420 -9.71 -16.18 -2.64
N SER A 421 -8.58 -16.88 -2.73
CA SER A 421 -8.54 -18.28 -3.21
C SER A 421 -8.32 -19.34 -2.14
N LYS A 422 -7.85 -18.96 -0.94
CA LYS A 422 -7.64 -19.92 0.15
C LYS A 422 -8.94 -20.41 0.80
N SER A 423 -10.01 -19.60 0.75
CA SER A 423 -11.32 -19.95 1.30
C SER A 423 -12.44 -19.20 0.57
N VAL A 424 -13.59 -19.86 0.41
CA VAL A 424 -14.84 -19.20 0.01
C VAL A 424 -15.46 -18.64 1.27
N LYS A 425 -15.79 -17.34 1.21
CA LYS A 425 -16.40 -16.61 2.33
C LYS A 425 -17.84 -16.30 1.96
N THR A 426 -18.75 -16.63 2.87
CA THR A 426 -20.17 -16.32 2.73
C THR A 426 -20.62 -15.50 3.94
N GLU A 427 -21.58 -14.60 3.71
CA GLU A 427 -22.24 -13.87 4.79
C GLU A 427 -22.75 -14.86 5.85
N ARG A 428 -22.43 -14.61 7.11
CA ARG A 428 -22.89 -15.43 8.22
C ARG A 428 -24.32 -15.05 8.59
N GLU A 429 -25.17 -16.04 8.83
CA GLU A 429 -26.56 -15.85 9.28
C GLU A 429 -26.65 -14.87 10.45
N GLY A 430 -27.60 -13.92 10.43
CA GLY A 430 -27.80 -12.96 11.51
C GLY A 430 -26.92 -11.71 11.42
N THR A 431 -25.91 -11.69 10.55
CA THR A 431 -24.97 -10.56 10.41
C THR A 431 -25.69 -9.31 9.92
N ARG A 432 -26.50 -9.44 8.86
CA ARG A 432 -27.26 -8.32 8.31
C ARG A 432 -28.26 -7.75 9.30
N GLU A 433 -28.95 -8.61 10.03
CA GLU A 433 -29.89 -8.21 11.08
C GLU A 433 -29.20 -7.42 12.18
N LEU A 434 -28.00 -7.85 12.62
CA LEU A 434 -27.19 -7.09 13.57
C LEU A 434 -26.80 -5.72 13.03
N LEU A 435 -26.28 -5.64 11.80
CA LEU A 435 -25.82 -4.38 11.20
C LEU A 435 -26.98 -3.41 10.93
N GLN A 436 -28.12 -3.91 10.48
CA GLN A 436 -29.35 -3.13 10.34
C GLN A 436 -29.86 -2.61 11.68
N PHE A 437 -29.86 -3.45 12.72
CA PHE A 437 -30.18 -3.02 14.08
C PHE A 437 -29.24 -1.93 14.58
N CYS A 438 -27.93 -2.07 14.36
CA CYS A 438 -26.96 -1.04 14.72
C CYS A 438 -27.27 0.28 14.01
N SER A 439 -27.56 0.23 12.71
CA SER A 439 -27.94 1.41 11.92
C SER A 439 -29.22 2.07 12.44
N GLN A 440 -30.28 1.29 12.70
CA GLN A 440 -31.56 1.77 13.23
C GLN A 440 -31.46 2.37 14.63
N THR A 441 -30.48 1.93 15.42
CA THR A 441 -30.24 2.40 16.79
C THR A 441 -29.07 3.39 16.89
N ALA A 442 -28.58 3.88 15.74
CA ALA A 442 -27.46 4.81 15.64
C ALA A 442 -26.18 4.36 16.36
N ARG A 443 -25.91 3.04 16.37
CA ARG A 443 -24.67 2.46 16.89
C ARG A 443 -23.63 2.36 15.79
N ARG A 444 -22.44 2.90 16.06
CA ARG A 444 -21.32 2.83 15.13
C ARG A 444 -20.72 1.43 15.12
N VAL A 445 -20.48 0.88 13.94
CA VAL A 445 -19.83 -0.43 13.79
C VAL A 445 -18.42 -0.24 13.26
N VAL A 446 -17.42 -0.70 14.01
CA VAL A 446 -16.02 -0.70 13.56
C VAL A 446 -15.55 -2.13 13.42
N VAL A 447 -15.06 -2.50 12.23
CA VAL A 447 -14.50 -3.84 12.01
C VAL A 447 -13.08 -3.89 12.56
N VAL A 448 -12.80 -4.83 13.45
CA VAL A 448 -11.47 -5.04 14.06
C VAL A 448 -11.02 -6.47 13.76
N SER A 449 -10.13 -6.65 12.79
CA SER A 449 -9.82 -7.96 12.21
C SER A 449 -8.33 -8.27 12.24
N ASN A 450 -7.97 -9.45 12.73
CA ASN A 450 -6.65 -10.02 12.52
C ASN A 450 -6.58 -10.59 11.09
N THR A 451 -5.89 -9.90 10.18
CA THR A 451 -5.78 -10.28 8.78
C THR A 451 -4.47 -9.78 8.18
N ILE A 452 -3.94 -10.53 7.23
CA ILE A 452 -2.81 -10.13 6.38
C ILE A 452 -3.28 -9.60 5.02
N CYS A 453 -4.53 -9.11 4.95
CA CYS A 453 -5.15 -8.52 3.75
C CYS A 453 -6.43 -7.76 4.15
N GLY A 454 -6.29 -6.53 4.66
CA GLY A 454 -7.40 -5.66 5.03
C GLY A 454 -8.27 -5.27 3.83
N ALA A 455 -7.66 -5.07 2.66
CA ALA A 455 -8.37 -4.86 1.40
C ALA A 455 -9.32 -6.01 1.05
N GLY A 456 -8.90 -7.25 1.32
CA GLY A 456 -9.74 -8.44 1.13
C GLY A 456 -10.95 -8.45 2.06
N VAL A 457 -10.78 -8.06 3.33
CA VAL A 457 -11.89 -7.93 4.30
C VAL A 457 -12.92 -6.91 3.81
N ARG A 458 -12.46 -5.72 3.40
CA ARG A 458 -13.34 -4.66 2.86
C ARG A 458 -14.09 -5.12 1.60
N SER A 459 -13.38 -5.75 0.66
CA SER A 459 -13.96 -6.26 -0.58
C SER A 459 -15.08 -7.26 -0.32
N ILE A 460 -14.88 -8.19 0.62
CA ILE A 460 -15.88 -9.21 0.99
C ILE A 460 -17.11 -8.58 1.63
N ILE A 461 -16.95 -7.72 2.64
CA ILE A 461 -18.10 -7.08 3.30
C ILE A 461 -18.88 -6.18 2.34
N ARG A 462 -18.19 -5.45 1.45
CA ARG A 462 -18.83 -4.67 0.38
C ARG A 462 -19.54 -5.58 -0.63
N GLY A 463 -18.98 -6.75 -0.96
CA GLY A 463 -19.60 -7.74 -1.83
C GLY A 463 -20.91 -8.32 -1.26
N TYR A 464 -21.06 -8.38 0.06
CA TYR A 464 -22.34 -8.70 0.71
C TYR A 464 -23.33 -7.52 0.70
N GLY A 465 -22.93 -6.33 0.25
CA GLY A 465 -23.74 -5.11 0.36
C GLY A 465 -23.88 -4.64 1.81
N LEU A 466 -22.89 -4.90 2.67
CA LEU A 466 -22.90 -4.51 4.08
C LEU A 466 -21.92 -3.37 4.38
N GLY A 467 -21.16 -2.91 3.39
CA GLY A 467 -20.12 -1.88 3.57
C GLY A 467 -20.66 -0.55 4.09
N GLU A 468 -21.89 -0.17 3.74
CA GLU A 468 -22.52 1.09 4.18
C GLU A 468 -22.86 1.11 5.68
N HIS A 469 -22.93 -0.07 6.32
CA HIS A 469 -23.19 -0.19 7.75
C HIS A 469 -21.91 -0.10 8.60
N ILE A 470 -20.73 -0.03 7.98
CA ILE A 470 -19.45 -0.01 8.67
C ILE A 470 -18.95 1.44 8.77
N ALA A 471 -18.81 1.92 10.00
CA ALA A 471 -18.32 3.25 10.33
C ALA A 471 -16.78 3.35 10.26
N GLY A 472 -16.06 2.23 10.30
CA GLY A 472 -14.62 2.23 10.10
C GLY A 472 -13.97 0.86 10.28
N TRP A 473 -12.65 0.82 10.04
CA TRP A 473 -11.90 -0.42 9.81
C TRP A 473 -10.55 -0.38 10.51
N VAL A 474 -10.22 -1.44 11.25
CA VAL A 474 -8.92 -1.66 11.87
C VAL A 474 -8.47 -3.08 11.53
N CYS A 475 -7.69 -3.20 10.46
CA CYS A 475 -7.10 -4.47 10.01
C CYS A 475 -5.65 -4.55 10.49
N SER A 476 -5.24 -5.70 11.05
CA SER A 476 -3.92 -5.83 11.70
C SER A 476 -2.73 -5.64 10.76
N ASP A 477 -2.85 -5.95 9.47
CA ASP A 477 -1.80 -5.71 8.47
C ASP A 477 -1.53 -4.22 8.23
N GLU A 478 -2.59 -3.43 8.24
CA GLU A 478 -2.52 -1.98 8.04
C GLU A 478 -2.20 -1.24 9.33
N PHE A 479 -2.63 -1.79 10.48
CA PHE A 479 -2.36 -1.23 11.81
C PHE A 479 -0.99 -1.64 12.39
N GLY A 480 -0.47 -2.80 11.96
CA GLY A 480 0.81 -3.36 12.40
C GLY A 480 0.76 -4.21 13.68
N LEU A 481 -0.36 -4.20 14.41
CA LEU A 481 -0.58 -5.00 15.61
C LEU A 481 -1.86 -5.82 15.49
N LYS A 482 -1.84 -7.04 16.03
CA LYS A 482 -2.99 -7.96 16.05
C LYS A 482 -3.65 -7.98 17.44
N LYS A 483 -4.94 -8.27 17.48
CA LYS A 483 -5.63 -8.70 18.72
C LYS A 483 -4.90 -9.93 19.29
N PRO A 484 -4.73 -10.03 20.63
CA PRO A 484 -5.37 -9.27 21.69
C PRO A 484 -4.68 -7.95 22.11
N HIS A 485 -3.71 -7.43 21.34
CA HIS A 485 -2.95 -6.25 21.77
C HIS A 485 -3.86 -5.03 22.05
N PRO A 486 -3.79 -4.38 23.24
CA PRO A 486 -4.71 -3.31 23.64
C PRO A 486 -4.83 -2.15 22.64
N ALA A 487 -3.72 -1.74 22.02
CA ALA A 487 -3.70 -0.61 21.09
C ALA A 487 -4.70 -0.72 19.92
N ILE A 488 -4.98 -1.95 19.41
CA ILE A 488 -5.91 -2.12 18.29
C ILE A 488 -7.35 -1.79 18.72
N PHE A 489 -7.72 -2.15 19.96
CA PHE A 489 -9.03 -1.85 20.53
C PHE A 489 -9.14 -0.37 20.90
N THR A 490 -8.11 0.21 21.51
CA THR A 490 -8.07 1.64 21.83
C THR A 490 -8.26 2.49 20.58
N TYR A 491 -7.61 2.12 19.48
CA TYR A 491 -7.75 2.81 18.20
C TYR A 491 -9.16 2.67 17.61
N ALA A 492 -9.75 1.47 17.69
CA ALA A 492 -11.13 1.24 17.26
C ALA A 492 -12.16 2.03 18.11
N LEU A 493 -11.93 2.17 19.41
CA LEU A 493 -12.74 3.00 20.32
C LEU A 493 -12.62 4.49 19.99
N GLN A 494 -11.41 4.97 19.69
CA GLN A 494 -11.17 6.34 19.24
C GLN A 494 -11.92 6.64 17.94
N MET A 495 -11.88 5.72 16.98
CA MET A 495 -12.62 5.79 15.71
C MET A 495 -14.13 5.83 15.92
N ALA A 496 -14.64 4.99 16.83
CA ALA A 496 -16.05 5.00 17.21
C ALA A 496 -16.45 6.26 18.02
N GLY A 497 -15.48 6.95 18.64
CA GLY A 497 -15.72 8.11 19.48
C GLY A 497 -16.50 7.78 20.75
N VAL A 498 -16.27 6.61 21.35
CA VAL A 498 -16.97 6.15 22.57
C VAL A 498 -16.00 5.72 23.66
N ALA A 499 -16.42 5.86 24.92
CA ALA A 499 -15.68 5.30 26.05
C ALA A 499 -15.77 3.76 26.05
N PRO A 500 -14.75 3.03 26.54
CA PRO A 500 -14.73 1.57 26.54
C PRO A 500 -15.98 0.93 27.17
N GLU A 501 -16.46 1.46 28.29
CA GLU A 501 -17.64 0.96 29.00
C GLU A 501 -18.94 1.05 28.18
N HIS A 502 -18.94 1.84 27.10
CA HIS A 502 -20.06 2.00 26.17
C HIS A 502 -19.85 1.26 24.84
N ALA A 503 -18.83 0.40 24.74
CA ALA A 503 -18.59 -0.42 23.57
C ALA A 503 -18.93 -1.88 23.81
N VAL A 504 -19.27 -2.57 22.73
CA VAL A 504 -19.47 -4.03 22.69
C VAL A 504 -18.42 -4.60 21.73
N MET A 505 -17.60 -5.55 22.19
CA MET A 505 -16.79 -6.37 21.28
C MET A 505 -17.57 -7.64 20.92
N VAL A 506 -17.66 -7.94 19.63
CA VAL A 506 -18.25 -9.17 19.10
C VAL A 506 -17.18 -9.92 18.31
N GLY A 507 -16.85 -11.12 18.77
CA GLY A 507 -15.80 -11.96 18.21
C GLY A 507 -16.17 -13.43 18.14
N ASP A 508 -15.29 -14.25 17.58
CA ASP A 508 -15.40 -15.72 17.57
C ASP A 508 -14.30 -16.39 18.39
N LYS A 509 -13.21 -15.67 18.68
CA LYS A 509 -12.06 -16.17 19.43
C LYS A 509 -12.03 -15.58 20.84
N PRO A 510 -12.29 -16.39 21.87
CA PRO A 510 -12.24 -15.97 23.26
C PRO A 510 -11.03 -15.09 23.59
N PHE A 511 -9.81 -15.63 23.47
CA PHE A 511 -8.61 -14.92 23.91
C PHE A 511 -8.33 -13.64 23.10
N ASN A 512 -8.45 -13.71 21.77
CA ASN A 512 -8.14 -12.56 20.92
C ASN A 512 -9.16 -11.45 21.10
N ASP A 513 -10.45 -11.78 21.08
CA ASP A 513 -11.53 -10.80 21.00
C ASP A 513 -11.98 -10.36 22.39
N ALA A 514 -12.33 -11.31 23.26
CA ALA A 514 -12.93 -10.99 24.55
C ALA A 514 -11.86 -10.62 25.59
N TYR A 515 -10.81 -11.42 25.77
CA TYR A 515 -9.72 -11.06 26.70
C TYR A 515 -9.00 -9.78 26.25
N GLY A 516 -8.67 -9.64 24.96
CA GLY A 516 -8.10 -8.41 24.42
C GLY A 516 -8.97 -7.16 24.68
N ALA A 517 -10.29 -7.27 24.44
CA ALA A 517 -11.22 -6.18 24.71
C ALA A 517 -11.37 -5.85 26.21
N GLN A 518 -11.29 -6.85 27.08
CA GLN A 518 -11.32 -6.66 28.54
C GLN A 518 -10.15 -5.78 29.01
N GLN A 519 -8.95 -5.95 28.44
CA GLN A 519 -7.76 -5.20 28.84
C GLN A 519 -7.90 -3.69 28.68
N VAL A 520 -8.78 -3.23 27.79
CA VAL A 520 -9.05 -1.80 27.58
C VAL A 520 -10.37 -1.35 28.23
N GLY A 521 -11.04 -2.22 28.97
CA GLY A 521 -12.27 -1.90 29.70
C GLY A 521 -13.56 -1.95 28.87
N ILE A 522 -13.57 -2.63 27.72
CA ILE A 522 -14.78 -2.74 26.90
C ILE A 522 -15.90 -3.44 27.69
N GLY A 523 -17.04 -2.76 27.84
CA GLY A 523 -18.10 -3.13 28.79
C GLY A 523 -18.72 -4.50 28.53
N ARG A 524 -18.98 -4.84 27.26
CA ARG A 524 -19.60 -6.11 26.87
C ARG A 524 -18.77 -6.83 25.80
N ARG A 525 -18.60 -8.14 25.97
CA ARG A 525 -17.66 -8.96 25.18
C ARG A 525 -18.36 -10.26 24.81
N ILE A 526 -18.95 -10.27 23.63
CA ILE A 526 -19.85 -11.33 23.14
C ILE A 526 -19.08 -12.26 22.22
N ILE A 527 -19.14 -13.57 22.50
CA ILE A 527 -18.58 -14.59 21.61
C ILE A 527 -19.69 -15.24 20.78
N THR A 528 -19.46 -15.34 19.48
CA THR A 528 -20.31 -16.07 18.53
C THR A 528 -19.76 -17.48 18.36
N ARG A 529 -20.56 -18.52 18.67
CA ARG A 529 -20.16 -19.94 18.48
C ARG A 529 -19.97 -20.29 17.01
N GLY A 530 -19.46 -21.47 16.68
CA GLY A 530 -19.33 -21.94 15.29
C GLY A 530 -18.30 -21.18 14.44
N GLY A 531 -17.49 -20.33 15.08
CA GLY A 531 -16.23 -19.85 14.53
C GLY A 531 -15.07 -20.74 14.95
N SER A 532 -13.91 -20.14 15.19
CA SER A 532 -12.66 -20.84 15.48
C SER A 532 -12.33 -20.98 16.97
N GLY A 533 -13.07 -20.34 17.87
CA GLY A 533 -12.95 -20.54 19.31
C GLY A 533 -13.54 -21.88 19.76
N GLU A 534 -12.85 -22.57 20.66
CA GLU A 534 -13.29 -23.86 21.19
C GLU A 534 -14.23 -23.69 22.40
N ASP A 535 -15.17 -24.62 22.59
CA ASP A 535 -16.13 -24.56 23.71
C ASP A 535 -15.44 -24.54 25.09
N ALA A 536 -14.28 -25.20 25.22
CA ALA A 536 -13.47 -25.19 26.43
C ALA A 536 -12.91 -23.78 26.74
N GLU A 537 -12.43 -23.07 25.72
CA GLU A 537 -11.93 -21.69 25.85
C GLU A 537 -13.06 -20.72 26.18
N ILE A 538 -14.25 -20.92 25.60
CA ILE A 538 -15.45 -20.14 25.90
C ILE A 538 -15.85 -20.33 27.36
N ALA A 539 -15.89 -21.58 27.84
CA ALA A 539 -16.20 -21.88 29.24
C ALA A 539 -15.17 -21.26 30.20
N GLN A 540 -13.89 -21.34 29.85
CA GLN A 540 -12.82 -20.69 30.61
C GLN A 540 -13.01 -19.17 30.67
N GLY A 541 -13.33 -18.53 29.55
CA GLY A 541 -13.51 -17.08 29.48
C GLY A 541 -14.74 -16.58 30.24
N LEU A 542 -15.83 -17.35 30.26
CA LEU A 542 -16.99 -17.08 31.11
C LEU A 542 -16.62 -17.19 32.60
N ASN A 543 -15.95 -18.28 32.99
CA ASN A 543 -15.55 -18.51 34.38
C ASN A 543 -14.57 -17.45 34.89
N ALA A 544 -13.66 -16.99 34.03
CA ALA A 544 -12.68 -15.96 34.36
C ALA A 544 -13.24 -14.51 34.17
N GLY A 545 -14.51 -14.37 33.75
CA GLY A 545 -15.21 -13.08 33.68
C GLY A 545 -14.85 -12.19 32.49
N TRP A 546 -14.05 -12.69 31.55
CA TRP A 546 -13.62 -11.92 30.39
C TRP A 546 -14.49 -12.12 29.15
N ILE A 547 -15.40 -13.10 29.15
CA ILE A 547 -16.58 -13.16 28.26
C ILE A 547 -17.81 -12.73 29.06
N THR A 548 -18.70 -11.92 28.47
CA THR A 548 -19.97 -11.54 29.11
C THR A 548 -21.15 -12.36 28.62
N ASP A 549 -21.19 -12.68 27.32
CA ASP A 549 -22.31 -13.37 26.69
C ASP A 549 -21.81 -14.29 25.56
N VAL A 550 -22.61 -15.31 25.25
CA VAL A 550 -22.36 -16.22 24.14
C VAL A 550 -23.63 -16.35 23.31
N VAL A 551 -23.50 -16.23 21.99
CA VAL A 551 -24.60 -16.39 21.02
C VAL A 551 -24.22 -17.43 19.97
N ASP A 552 -25.21 -18.07 19.36
CA ASP A 552 -24.95 -19.05 18.28
C ASP A 552 -24.76 -18.36 16.92
N HIS A 553 -25.41 -17.21 16.73
CA HIS A 553 -25.27 -16.39 15.54
C HIS A 553 -25.47 -14.90 15.87
N PRO A 554 -24.87 -13.97 15.09
CA PRO A 554 -24.93 -12.53 15.35
C PRO A 554 -26.35 -11.94 15.46
N GLY A 555 -27.35 -12.58 14.86
CA GLY A 555 -28.75 -12.12 14.87
C GLY A 555 -29.42 -12.18 16.25
N GLN A 556 -28.82 -12.86 17.23
CA GLN A 556 -29.30 -12.89 18.62
C GLN A 556 -28.84 -11.66 19.43
N ILE A 557 -27.79 -10.97 18.97
CA ILE A 557 -27.17 -9.84 19.67
C ILE A 557 -28.12 -8.64 19.81
N PRO A 558 -28.97 -8.27 18.83
CA PRO A 558 -29.96 -7.21 19.01
C PRO A 558 -30.84 -7.37 20.24
N ALA A 559 -31.24 -8.61 20.61
CA ALA A 559 -32.04 -8.85 21.81
C ALA A 559 -31.26 -8.59 23.10
N LEU A 560 -29.95 -8.84 23.09
CA LEU A 560 -29.05 -8.57 24.20
C LEU A 560 -28.83 -7.06 24.40
N LEU A 561 -28.81 -6.28 23.31
CA LEU A 561 -28.48 -4.84 23.32
C LEU A 561 -29.69 -3.89 23.42
N ARG A 562 -30.91 -4.44 23.54
CA ARG A 562 -32.14 -3.64 23.67
C ARG A 562 -32.32 -3.02 25.04
#